data_AF-R5CD55-F1
#
_entry.id   AF-R5CD55-F1
#
_cell.length_a   1.000
_cell.length_b   1.000
_cell.length_c   1.000
_cell.angle_alpha   90.00
_cell.angle_beta   90.00
_cell.angle_gamma   90.00
#
_symmetry.space_group_name_H-M   'P 1'
#
loop_
_entity.id
_entity.type
_entity.pdbx_description
1 polymer ?
#
loop_
_entity_poly.entity_id
_entity_poly.type
_entity_poly.pdbx_seq_one_letter_code
_entity_poly.pdbx_strand_id
1 'polypeptide(L)'
;MKKTLLLFCLGLTVQSISAAEVNPFQNDVNKVAAVSDGTMWKDLAAESFDGGDGTAESPYLIKTAEQLAKVAKDVYDGDTDYADTYFKITADIDLDGHDWYPIGYNYSTGEELVNNYFRGKFDGCGHKITNLTVPQMAEYRSSGLFGSTEEGFELRNLTIESGDITGEMVVGAFVGSNNGIVENCVNKAKVSCFFYYVGGIVGSNYRQGTVKHCTNYGYILAGNESANGMSAGGVVGSNYNMVEECANYGNVETMTTGAGGIVELMEGGTVRNCFNRGAIKGPERLGGIIGEALGRGGNCEIYNCYNAGTINADAINAGAILGLGMFISSNKLTIKDVYNNSDIFSGSSWGSVADFMGNFDLTEATFMTTDEMKADDFVTKLNSLSGSEETVWMADTKNINDGYPILGYMENISTGITSLAAGKDFNVYAAEGAIVVEGAEGEPMQVYTVGGQMVYSGKAASVSSKAGLYVVRVGNKAYKVVVK
;
A
#
# COMPACT_ATOMS: atom_id res chain seq x y z
N MET A 1 -3.27 -46.82 -8.11
CA MET A 1 -4.11 -45.60 -7.95
C MET A 1 -3.91 -44.82 -6.64
N LYS A 2 -3.05 -45.24 -5.68
CA LYS A 2 -2.82 -44.50 -4.41
C LYS A 2 -1.43 -43.84 -4.25
N LYS A 3 -0.61 -43.76 -5.31
CA LYS A 3 0.74 -43.14 -5.25
C LYS A 3 0.99 -42.05 -6.29
N THR A 4 -0.01 -41.70 -7.10
CA THR A 4 0.11 -40.67 -8.15
C THR A 4 -0.52 -39.33 -7.75
N LEU A 5 -1.29 -39.29 -6.64
CA LEU A 5 -2.04 -38.10 -6.23
C LEU A 5 -1.26 -37.15 -5.28
N LEU A 6 -0.07 -37.55 -4.80
CA LEU A 6 0.71 -36.72 -3.87
C LEU A 6 1.79 -35.86 -4.56
N LEU A 7 1.99 -36.03 -5.87
CA LEU A 7 3.02 -35.28 -6.61
C LEU A 7 2.49 -34.00 -7.28
N PHE A 8 1.18 -33.74 -7.24
CA PHE A 8 0.57 -32.56 -7.87
C PHE A 8 0.29 -31.40 -6.90
N CYS A 9 0.57 -31.55 -5.60
CA CYS A 9 0.38 -30.49 -4.60
C CYS A 9 1.63 -29.62 -4.37
N LEU A 10 2.74 -29.90 -5.06
CA LEU A 10 3.91 -29.03 -5.13
C LEU A 10 4.18 -28.86 -6.63
N GLY A 11 4.12 -27.64 -7.15
CA GLY A 11 4.38 -27.29 -8.55
C GLY A 11 5.82 -27.53 -9.02
N LEU A 12 6.50 -28.56 -8.52
CA LEU A 12 7.81 -28.99 -8.99
C LEU A 12 7.66 -29.73 -10.32
N THR A 13 7.75 -28.98 -11.41
CA THR A 13 8.14 -29.59 -12.69
C THR A 13 9.60 -30.02 -12.57
N VAL A 14 9.87 -31.31 -12.82
CA VAL A 14 11.24 -31.78 -13.03
C VAL A 14 11.67 -31.28 -14.41
N GLN A 15 12.14 -30.04 -14.48
CA GLN A 15 13.01 -29.62 -15.57
C GLN A 15 14.45 -29.88 -15.14
N SER A 16 15.15 -30.60 -16.02
CA SER A 16 16.55 -30.94 -15.92
C SER A 16 17.42 -29.74 -15.55
N ILE A 17 18.32 -29.95 -14.57
CA ILE A 17 19.45 -29.06 -14.28
C ILE A 17 20.29 -28.96 -15.56
N SER A 18 20.11 -27.88 -16.31
CA SER A 18 21.07 -27.40 -17.30
C SER A 18 21.41 -25.97 -16.94
N ALA A 19 22.69 -25.74 -16.62
CA ALA A 19 23.42 -24.47 -16.51
C ALA A 19 22.67 -23.26 -15.94
N ALA A 20 23.09 -22.80 -14.76
CA ALA A 20 22.73 -21.54 -14.11
C ALA A 20 22.24 -20.45 -15.08
N GLU A 21 20.93 -20.41 -15.32
CA GLU A 21 20.27 -19.21 -15.78
C GLU A 21 20.29 -18.23 -14.61
N VAL A 22 20.93 -17.09 -14.82
CA VAL A 22 20.93 -15.99 -13.87
C VAL A 22 19.47 -15.60 -13.65
N ASN A 23 18.95 -15.82 -12.43
CA ASN A 23 17.62 -15.34 -12.07
C ASN A 23 17.60 -13.81 -12.31
N PRO A 24 16.77 -13.29 -13.23
CA PRO A 24 16.76 -11.86 -13.54
C PRO A 24 16.16 -11.01 -12.40
N PHE A 25 15.50 -11.64 -11.42
CA PHE A 25 14.95 -10.98 -10.22
C PHE A 25 16.03 -10.93 -9.13
N GLN A 26 16.88 -9.90 -9.20
CA GLN A 26 18.07 -9.76 -8.33
C GLN A 26 17.81 -9.08 -6.98
N ASN A 27 16.61 -8.50 -6.81
CA ASN A 27 16.21 -7.79 -5.60
C ASN A 27 15.85 -8.81 -4.52
N ASP A 28 16.86 -9.19 -3.74
CA ASP A 28 16.72 -10.09 -2.59
C ASP A 28 16.42 -9.27 -1.33
N VAL A 29 15.41 -9.69 -0.56
CA VAL A 29 15.05 -9.04 0.71
C VAL A 29 16.25 -8.97 1.67
N ASN A 30 17.16 -9.94 1.68
CA ASN A 30 18.39 -9.88 2.48
C ASN A 30 19.26 -8.63 2.17
N LYS A 31 19.17 -8.08 0.97
CA LYS A 31 19.95 -6.91 0.53
C LYS A 31 19.27 -5.59 0.85
N VAL A 32 17.98 -5.62 1.17
CA VAL A 32 17.16 -4.42 1.38
C VAL A 32 16.41 -4.44 2.70
N ALA A 33 16.55 -5.48 3.53
CA ALA A 33 15.88 -5.57 4.82
C ALA A 33 16.24 -4.37 5.70
N ALA A 34 15.23 -3.92 6.46
CA ALA A 34 15.44 -2.91 7.48
C ALA A 34 16.53 -3.35 8.47
N VAL A 35 17.53 -2.50 8.66
CA VAL A 35 18.66 -2.75 9.57
C VAL A 35 18.28 -2.23 10.94
N SER A 36 18.28 -3.12 11.92
CA SER A 36 18.04 -2.78 13.32
C SER A 36 19.09 -1.79 13.83
N ASP A 37 18.65 -0.74 14.51
CA ASP A 37 19.53 0.23 15.17
C ASP A 37 19.89 -0.16 16.63
N GLY A 38 19.26 -1.23 17.14
CA GLY A 38 19.46 -1.75 18.48
C GLY A 38 18.69 -1.00 19.57
N THR A 39 17.81 -0.07 19.20
CA THR A 39 16.95 0.68 20.12
C THR A 39 15.49 0.41 19.80
N MET A 40 14.71 0.01 20.81
CA MET A 40 13.32 -0.39 20.62
C MET A 40 12.38 0.69 21.15
N TRP A 41 11.34 1.04 20.38
CA TRP A 41 10.33 2.01 20.81
C TRP A 41 9.65 1.63 22.13
N LYS A 42 9.59 0.33 22.49
CA LYS A 42 8.97 -0.12 23.76
C LYS A 42 9.68 0.42 24.99
N ASP A 43 10.99 0.65 24.87
CA ASP A 43 11.83 1.13 25.98
C ASP A 43 11.76 2.66 26.09
N LEU A 44 11.18 3.33 25.08
CA LEU A 44 10.96 4.77 24.99
C LEU A 44 9.48 5.15 25.20
N ALA A 45 8.62 4.18 25.52
CA ALA A 45 7.20 4.41 25.69
C ALA A 45 6.90 5.43 26.80
N ALA A 46 5.97 6.35 26.53
CA ALA A 46 5.49 7.31 27.52
C ALA A 46 4.71 6.60 28.65
N GLU A 47 4.65 7.23 29.83
CA GLU A 47 3.82 6.72 30.94
C GLU A 47 2.32 7.03 30.74
N SER A 48 1.98 8.09 30.00
CA SER A 48 0.61 8.54 29.78
C SER A 48 0.39 9.16 28.40
N PHE A 49 -0.87 9.16 27.95
CA PHE A 49 -1.32 9.89 26.76
C PHE A 49 -1.42 11.41 27.02
N ASP A 50 -1.56 12.22 25.96
CA ASP A 50 -1.65 13.69 26.05
C ASP A 50 -2.98 14.15 26.69
N GLY A 51 -3.99 13.28 26.68
CA GLY A 51 -5.30 13.49 27.27
C GLY A 51 -6.29 12.42 26.80
N GLY A 52 -7.57 12.62 27.15
CA GLY A 52 -8.64 11.67 26.88
C GLY A 52 -8.78 10.58 27.94
N ASP A 53 -9.90 9.86 27.88
CA ASP A 53 -10.19 8.69 28.73
C ASP A 53 -10.47 7.42 27.90
N GLY A 54 -10.26 7.48 26.58
CA GLY A 54 -10.40 6.36 25.68
C GLY A 54 -11.83 6.11 25.20
N THR A 55 -12.79 6.96 25.56
CA THR A 55 -14.18 6.88 25.05
C THR A 55 -14.30 7.50 23.65
N ALA A 56 -15.43 7.27 22.97
CA ALA A 56 -15.68 7.85 21.65
C ALA A 56 -15.71 9.40 21.69
N GLU A 57 -16.27 9.96 22.77
CA GLU A 57 -16.39 11.40 23.00
C GLU A 57 -15.07 12.02 23.48
N SER A 58 -14.22 11.25 24.16
CA SER A 58 -12.96 11.69 24.76
C SER A 58 -11.85 10.65 24.49
N PRO A 59 -11.44 10.48 23.21
CA PRO A 59 -10.45 9.48 22.82
C PRO A 59 -9.08 9.82 23.39
N TYR A 60 -8.25 8.80 23.62
CA TYR A 60 -6.85 9.02 23.99
C TYR A 60 -6.12 9.77 22.89
N LEU A 61 -5.44 10.86 23.27
CA LEU A 61 -4.74 11.74 22.35
C LEU A 61 -3.27 11.33 22.25
N ILE A 62 -2.82 11.06 21.03
CA ILE A 62 -1.45 10.71 20.69
C ILE A 62 -0.85 11.87 19.91
N LYS A 63 0.20 12.47 20.46
CA LYS A 63 0.89 13.63 19.89
C LYS A 63 2.37 13.35 19.59
N THR A 64 2.93 12.33 20.22
CA THR A 64 4.36 12.01 20.20
C THR A 64 4.59 10.53 19.90
N ALA A 65 5.80 10.18 19.47
CA ALA A 65 6.19 8.82 19.18
C ALA A 65 6.19 7.93 20.43
N GLU A 66 6.63 8.48 21.57
CA GLU A 66 6.62 7.82 22.88
C GLU A 66 5.19 7.43 23.30
N GLN A 67 4.19 8.27 23.01
CA GLN A 67 2.78 7.97 23.28
C GLN A 67 2.20 6.92 22.33
N LEU A 68 2.65 6.88 21.07
CA LEU A 68 2.28 5.81 20.16
C LEU A 68 2.90 4.48 20.60
N ALA A 69 4.18 4.51 21.00
CA ALA A 69 4.88 3.37 21.57
C ALA A 69 4.21 2.86 22.86
N LYS A 70 3.63 3.73 23.68
CA LYS A 70 2.81 3.30 24.82
C LYS A 70 1.69 2.33 24.40
N VAL A 71 0.96 2.60 23.32
CA VAL A 71 -0.09 1.70 22.83
C VAL A 71 0.48 0.32 22.51
N ALA A 72 1.60 0.29 21.79
CA ALA A 72 2.28 -0.95 21.46
C ALA A 72 2.73 -1.69 22.75
N LYS A 73 3.25 -0.96 23.74
CA LYS A 73 3.80 -1.51 24.99
C LYS A 73 2.71 -2.15 25.83
N ASP A 74 1.61 -1.46 26.05
CA ASP A 74 0.52 -1.96 26.89
C ASP A 74 -0.08 -3.26 26.32
N VAL A 75 -0.16 -3.36 24.98
CA VAL A 75 -0.60 -4.60 24.30
C VAL A 75 0.47 -5.69 24.39
N TYR A 76 1.75 -5.31 24.29
CA TYR A 76 2.88 -6.23 24.43
C TYR A 76 3.00 -6.87 25.81
N ASP A 77 2.85 -6.07 26.86
CA ASP A 77 2.92 -6.53 28.25
C ASP A 77 1.67 -7.34 28.66
N GLY A 78 0.62 -7.33 27.82
CA GLY A 78 -0.63 -8.02 28.07
C GLY A 78 -1.56 -7.28 29.05
N ASP A 79 -1.31 -5.98 29.25
CA ASP A 79 -2.10 -5.15 30.16
C ASP A 79 -3.52 -4.89 29.59
N THR A 80 -3.65 -4.81 28.27
CA THR A 80 -4.93 -4.59 27.59
C THR A 80 -4.88 -4.96 26.09
N ASP A 81 -6.03 -5.31 25.52
CA ASP A 81 -6.25 -5.44 24.07
C ASP A 81 -6.86 -4.17 23.44
N TYR A 82 -7.15 -3.17 24.28
CA TYR A 82 -7.83 -1.92 23.95
C TYR A 82 -9.20 -2.09 23.28
N ALA A 83 -9.92 -3.17 23.57
CA ALA A 83 -11.28 -3.36 23.08
C ALA A 83 -12.16 -2.15 23.43
N ASP A 84 -12.91 -1.67 22.43
CA ASP A 84 -13.80 -0.49 22.52
C ASP A 84 -13.15 0.81 23.02
N THR A 85 -11.83 0.92 22.90
CA THR A 85 -11.06 2.13 23.22
C THR A 85 -10.76 2.93 21.96
N TYR A 86 -10.85 4.25 22.04
CA TYR A 86 -10.66 5.17 20.92
C TYR A 86 -9.37 5.99 21.07
N PHE A 87 -8.63 6.13 19.97
CA PHE A 87 -7.40 6.89 19.87
C PHE A 87 -7.49 7.92 18.74
N LYS A 88 -6.87 9.08 18.95
CA LYS A 88 -6.68 10.11 17.92
C LYS A 88 -5.24 10.56 17.86
N ILE A 89 -4.64 10.51 16.68
CA ILE A 89 -3.40 11.24 16.41
C ILE A 89 -3.74 12.74 16.28
N THR A 90 -2.94 13.59 16.92
CA THR A 90 -3.15 15.05 16.97
C THR A 90 -1.95 15.85 16.42
N ALA A 91 -0.89 15.15 16.01
CA ALA A 91 0.28 15.72 15.36
C ALA A 91 0.94 14.67 14.47
N ASP A 92 1.70 15.10 13.47
CA ASP A 92 2.57 14.19 12.71
C ASP A 92 3.59 13.55 13.68
N ILE A 93 3.83 12.26 13.54
CA ILE A 93 4.70 11.47 14.42
C ILE A 93 5.95 11.05 13.66
N ASP A 94 7.12 11.36 14.20
CA ASP A 94 8.40 10.86 13.69
C ASP A 94 8.91 9.75 14.61
N LEU A 95 9.09 8.55 14.08
CA LEU A 95 9.59 7.38 14.81
C LEU A 95 11.13 7.30 14.83
N ASP A 96 11.82 8.32 14.30
CA ASP A 96 13.29 8.49 14.32
C ASP A 96 14.10 7.28 13.83
N GLY A 97 13.44 6.36 13.12
CA GLY A 97 14.05 5.15 12.61
C GLY A 97 14.29 4.04 13.65
N HIS A 98 13.94 4.24 14.92
CA HIS A 98 14.08 3.22 15.96
C HIS A 98 13.23 1.98 15.65
N ASP A 99 13.67 0.83 16.15
CA ASP A 99 13.02 -0.45 15.90
C ASP A 99 11.59 -0.45 16.47
N TRP A 100 10.64 -0.58 15.55
CA TRP A 100 9.22 -0.69 15.84
C TRP A 100 8.84 -2.13 16.07
N TYR A 101 8.21 -2.38 17.21
CA TYR A 101 7.55 -3.64 17.51
C TYR A 101 6.05 -3.44 17.24
N PRO A 102 5.41 -4.36 16.49
CA PRO A 102 4.03 -4.13 16.05
C PRO A 102 3.03 -4.02 17.21
N ILE A 103 2.04 -3.13 17.08
CA ILE A 103 0.89 -3.07 17.99
C ILE A 103 0.00 -4.29 17.72
N GLY A 104 -0.12 -5.15 18.73
CA GLY A 104 -0.75 -6.46 18.57
C GLY A 104 0.10 -7.39 17.70
N TYR A 105 0.21 -8.66 18.07
CA TYR A 105 1.12 -9.60 17.43
C TYR A 105 0.68 -11.05 17.62
N ASN A 106 1.27 -11.89 16.78
CA ASN A 106 1.27 -13.33 16.87
C ASN A 106 2.73 -13.82 16.80
N TYR A 107 3.15 -14.47 17.87
CA TYR A 107 4.53 -14.88 18.11
C TYR A 107 4.61 -16.41 18.12
N SER A 108 5.71 -16.98 17.62
CA SER A 108 6.02 -18.41 17.72
C SER A 108 7.27 -18.64 18.57
N THR A 109 7.13 -19.10 19.82
CA THR A 109 8.25 -19.58 20.66
C THR A 109 8.34 -21.10 20.54
N GLY A 110 9.03 -21.63 19.54
CA GLY A 110 9.15 -23.09 19.37
C GLY A 110 7.79 -23.76 19.10
N GLU A 111 7.26 -24.50 20.09
CA GLU A 111 5.98 -25.23 19.96
C GLU A 111 4.74 -24.40 20.30
N GLU A 112 4.88 -23.24 20.95
CA GLU A 112 3.74 -22.42 21.39
C GLU A 112 3.51 -21.19 20.49
N LEU A 113 2.24 -20.92 20.21
CA LEU A 113 1.77 -19.71 19.55
C LEU A 113 1.18 -18.78 20.60
N VAL A 114 1.79 -17.60 20.77
CA VAL A 114 1.30 -16.55 21.67
C VAL A 114 0.65 -15.47 20.82
N ASN A 115 -0.60 -15.11 21.12
CA ASN A 115 -1.33 -14.10 20.38
C ASN A 115 -1.83 -13.02 21.33
N ASN A 116 -1.51 -11.77 21.04
CA ASN A 116 -2.08 -10.60 21.69
C ASN A 116 -2.61 -9.68 20.60
N TYR A 117 -3.93 -9.60 20.45
CA TYR A 117 -4.55 -8.83 19.39
C TYR A 117 -4.82 -7.40 19.83
N PHE A 118 -4.76 -6.46 18.89
CA PHE A 118 -5.26 -5.10 19.11
C PHE A 118 -6.69 -4.96 18.58
N ARG A 119 -7.57 -4.36 19.39
CA ARG A 119 -9.01 -4.20 19.10
C ARG A 119 -9.51 -2.77 19.29
N GLY A 120 -8.58 -1.82 19.41
CA GLY A 120 -8.91 -0.40 19.53
C GLY A 120 -9.31 0.25 18.20
N LYS A 121 -9.90 1.43 18.31
CA LYS A 121 -10.33 2.28 17.20
C LYS A 121 -9.38 3.45 17.07
N PHE A 122 -8.62 3.48 15.99
CA PHE A 122 -7.46 4.34 15.82
C PHE A 122 -7.67 5.31 14.65
N ASP A 123 -7.82 6.60 14.96
CA ASP A 123 -8.04 7.64 13.95
C ASP A 123 -6.79 8.51 13.79
N GLY A 124 -6.14 8.39 12.64
CA GLY A 124 -4.98 9.20 12.27
C GLY A 124 -5.32 10.67 12.04
N CYS A 125 -6.60 11.04 11.89
CA CYS A 125 -7.05 12.42 11.66
C CYS A 125 -6.34 13.14 10.50
N GLY A 126 -5.83 12.41 9.51
CA GLY A 126 -5.10 12.93 8.36
C GLY A 126 -3.61 13.22 8.62
N HIS A 127 -3.10 12.87 9.81
CA HIS A 127 -1.68 12.99 10.15
C HIS A 127 -0.84 11.89 9.51
N LYS A 128 0.48 12.06 9.60
CA LYS A 128 1.44 11.10 9.08
C LYS A 128 2.37 10.54 10.15
N ILE A 129 2.88 9.34 9.87
CA ILE A 129 4.02 8.72 10.55
C ILE A 129 5.21 8.74 9.58
N THR A 130 6.37 9.18 10.06
CA THR A 130 7.64 9.11 9.32
C THR A 130 8.61 8.17 10.02
N ASN A 131 9.54 7.62 9.23
CA ASN A 131 10.67 6.80 9.68
C ASN A 131 10.22 5.56 10.48
N LEU A 132 9.14 4.91 10.04
CA LEU A 132 8.71 3.62 10.61
C LEU A 132 9.68 2.52 10.17
N THR A 133 10.49 2.01 11.10
CA THR A 133 11.42 0.91 10.86
C THR A 133 10.90 -0.34 11.55
N VAL A 134 10.48 -1.36 10.78
CA VAL A 134 10.19 -2.69 11.32
C VAL A 134 11.30 -3.62 10.82
N PRO A 135 12.31 -3.96 11.65
CA PRO A 135 13.37 -4.88 11.25
C PRO A 135 12.87 -6.33 11.16
N GLN A 136 13.70 -7.19 10.60
CA GLN A 136 13.46 -8.63 10.61
C GLN A 136 13.39 -9.16 12.06
N MET A 137 12.19 -9.56 12.49
CA MET A 137 11.95 -10.18 13.79
C MET A 137 11.50 -11.62 13.61
N ALA A 138 12.45 -12.56 13.74
CA ALA A 138 12.28 -13.97 13.36
C ALA A 138 11.07 -14.66 14.00
N GLU A 139 10.67 -14.23 15.20
CA GLU A 139 9.62 -14.89 15.95
C GLU A 139 8.21 -14.33 15.68
N TYR A 140 8.12 -13.17 15.02
CA TYR A 140 6.86 -12.53 14.67
C TYR A 140 6.34 -13.09 13.35
N ARG A 141 5.13 -13.65 13.39
CA ARG A 141 4.49 -14.20 12.18
C ARG A 141 3.77 -13.13 11.38
N SER A 142 3.46 -11.99 11.98
CA SER A 142 2.91 -10.85 11.26
C SER A 142 3.43 -9.52 11.76
N SER A 143 3.62 -8.59 10.82
CA SER A 143 4.36 -7.36 11.05
C SER A 143 3.77 -6.19 10.26
N GLY A 144 3.94 -4.99 10.80
CA GLY A 144 3.44 -3.71 10.31
C GLY A 144 3.46 -2.68 11.44
N LEU A 145 2.79 -1.54 11.26
CA LEU A 145 2.46 -0.67 12.41
C LEU A 145 1.68 -1.46 13.46
N PHE A 146 0.70 -2.25 13.01
CA PHE A 146 0.00 -3.29 13.75
C PHE A 146 0.42 -4.66 13.22
N GLY A 147 0.68 -5.62 14.11
CA GLY A 147 1.03 -6.98 13.72
C GLY A 147 -0.24 -7.77 13.44
N SER A 148 -1.08 -7.95 14.45
CA SER A 148 -2.34 -8.70 14.36
C SER A 148 -3.49 -7.98 15.05
N THR A 149 -4.63 -7.91 14.38
CA THR A 149 -5.86 -7.28 14.87
C THR A 149 -7.01 -8.28 14.91
N GLU A 150 -8.07 -7.93 15.64
CA GLU A 150 -9.28 -8.75 15.76
C GLU A 150 -10.55 -7.97 15.44
N GLU A 151 -11.69 -8.67 15.42
CA GLU A 151 -13.01 -8.05 15.28
C GLU A 151 -13.19 -6.90 16.29
N GLY A 152 -13.60 -5.74 15.78
CA GLY A 152 -13.75 -4.49 16.53
C GLY A 152 -12.60 -3.48 16.32
N PHE A 153 -11.48 -3.91 15.72
CA PHE A 153 -10.41 -3.01 15.28
C PHE A 153 -10.86 -2.09 14.16
N GLU A 154 -10.49 -0.81 14.26
CA GLU A 154 -10.63 0.17 13.19
C GLU A 154 -9.35 1.00 13.10
N LEU A 155 -8.81 1.16 11.89
CA LEU A 155 -7.78 2.14 11.58
C LEU A 155 -8.27 3.02 10.44
N ARG A 156 -8.19 4.34 10.63
CA ARG A 156 -8.52 5.29 9.57
C ARG A 156 -7.64 6.51 9.48
N ASN A 157 -7.62 7.14 8.30
CA ASN A 157 -7.09 8.50 8.07
C ASN A 157 -5.61 8.66 8.43
N LEU A 158 -4.74 7.70 8.07
CA LEU A 158 -3.33 7.73 8.45
C LEU A 158 -2.43 7.54 7.23
N THR A 159 -1.35 8.31 7.17
CA THR A 159 -0.31 8.14 6.14
C THR A 159 0.98 7.64 6.77
N ILE A 160 1.55 6.55 6.25
CA ILE A 160 2.97 6.22 6.48
C ILE A 160 3.76 6.90 5.36
N GLU A 161 4.44 7.99 5.70
CA GLU A 161 5.14 8.86 4.74
C GLU A 161 6.52 8.33 4.37
N SER A 162 7.22 7.71 5.32
CA SER A 162 8.52 7.08 5.11
C SER A 162 8.75 5.93 6.10
N GLY A 163 9.59 4.98 5.70
CA GLY A 163 9.92 3.82 6.51
C GLY A 163 10.44 2.64 5.68
N ASP A 164 10.95 1.63 6.39
CA ASP A 164 11.28 0.32 5.84
C ASP A 164 10.70 -0.76 6.75
N ILE A 165 9.75 -1.51 6.20
CA ILE A 165 8.95 -2.48 6.94
C ILE A 165 9.31 -3.86 6.40
N THR A 166 10.02 -4.64 7.21
CA THR A 166 10.48 -5.98 6.85
C THR A 166 9.97 -6.98 7.88
N GLY A 167 9.41 -8.09 7.43
CA GLY A 167 8.97 -9.17 8.33
C GLY A 167 9.16 -10.55 7.72
N GLU A 168 8.99 -11.59 8.53
CA GLU A 168 9.27 -12.96 8.10
C GLU A 168 8.18 -13.53 7.21
N MET A 169 6.94 -13.56 7.72
CA MET A 169 5.84 -14.26 7.06
C MET A 169 4.80 -13.31 6.47
N VAL A 170 3.95 -12.69 7.29
CA VAL A 170 2.81 -11.89 6.82
C VAL A 170 3.05 -10.41 7.13
N VAL A 171 3.26 -9.60 6.09
CA VAL A 171 3.69 -8.21 6.28
C VAL A 171 2.75 -7.25 5.58
N GLY A 172 2.28 -6.25 6.30
CA GLY A 172 1.58 -5.09 5.73
C GLY A 172 2.18 -3.80 6.28
N ALA A 173 2.09 -2.70 5.54
CA ALA A 173 2.59 -1.43 6.09
C ALA A 173 1.82 -1.04 7.36
N PHE A 174 0.50 -1.14 7.31
CA PHE A 174 -0.37 -0.83 8.44
C PHE A 174 -0.66 -2.05 9.28
N VAL A 175 -1.09 -3.16 8.67
CA VAL A 175 -1.50 -4.35 9.42
C VAL A 175 -0.92 -5.61 8.80
N GLY A 176 -0.21 -6.43 9.58
CA GLY A 176 0.18 -7.77 9.14
C GLY A 176 -1.05 -8.65 8.90
N SER A 177 -1.77 -9.00 9.97
CA SER A 177 -2.98 -9.83 9.95
C SER A 177 -4.20 -9.01 10.38
N ASN A 178 -5.07 -8.66 9.43
CA ASN A 178 -6.25 -7.85 9.67
C ASN A 178 -7.52 -8.68 9.83
N ASN A 179 -8.27 -8.46 10.91
CA ASN A 179 -9.64 -8.97 11.07
C ASN A 179 -10.62 -7.85 11.47
N GLY A 180 -10.29 -6.59 11.16
CA GLY A 180 -11.13 -5.41 11.37
C GLY A 180 -11.15 -4.49 10.15
N ILE A 181 -11.29 -3.19 10.35
CA ILE A 181 -11.40 -2.19 9.27
C ILE A 181 -10.09 -1.41 9.12
N VAL A 182 -9.57 -1.34 7.89
CA VAL A 182 -8.51 -0.41 7.49
C VAL A 182 -9.05 0.49 6.39
N GLU A 183 -9.17 1.77 6.69
CA GLU A 183 -9.85 2.75 5.81
C GLU A 183 -9.02 4.02 5.58
N ASN A 184 -9.02 4.55 4.36
CA ASN A 184 -8.42 5.86 4.06
C ASN A 184 -6.96 5.98 4.56
N CYS A 185 -6.17 4.94 4.27
CA CYS A 185 -4.79 4.84 4.67
C CYS A 185 -3.86 4.87 3.45
N VAL A 186 -2.74 5.58 3.58
CA VAL A 186 -1.77 5.76 2.50
C VAL A 186 -0.40 5.24 2.92
N ASN A 187 0.16 4.30 2.17
CA ASN A 187 1.52 3.84 2.37
C ASN A 187 2.46 4.41 1.31
N LYS A 188 3.57 5.01 1.73
CA LYS A 188 4.72 5.38 0.88
C LYS A 188 6.01 4.66 1.29
N ALA A 189 6.01 3.95 2.41
CA ALA A 189 7.15 3.16 2.87
C ALA A 189 7.31 1.89 2.05
N LYS A 190 8.54 1.39 1.99
CA LYS A 190 8.84 0.09 1.41
C LYS A 190 8.35 -1.01 2.35
N VAL A 191 7.77 -2.07 1.78
CA VAL A 191 7.30 -3.24 2.53
C VAL A 191 7.90 -4.51 1.93
N SER A 192 8.43 -5.38 2.77
CA SER A 192 9.04 -6.63 2.30
C SER A 192 8.82 -7.80 3.25
N CYS A 193 8.73 -9.02 2.68
CA CYS A 193 8.67 -10.24 3.46
C CYS A 193 9.61 -11.33 2.94
N PHE A 194 10.08 -12.20 3.83
CA PHE A 194 11.01 -13.26 3.48
C PHE A 194 10.36 -14.55 3.00
N PHE A 195 9.14 -14.89 3.47
CA PHE A 195 8.65 -16.28 3.32
C PHE A 195 7.20 -16.46 2.87
N TYR A 196 6.31 -15.50 3.03
CA TYR A 196 4.88 -15.76 2.81
C TYR A 196 4.19 -14.65 2.01
N TYR A 197 3.42 -13.78 2.66
CA TYR A 197 2.62 -12.77 1.99
C TYR A 197 3.06 -11.38 2.41
N VAL A 198 3.18 -10.49 1.44
CA VAL A 198 3.32 -9.06 1.68
C VAL A 198 2.23 -8.29 0.95
N GLY A 199 1.65 -7.30 1.61
CA GLY A 199 0.76 -6.32 1.00
C GLY A 199 1.22 -4.91 1.30
N GLY A 200 1.01 -3.97 0.37
CA GLY A 200 1.37 -2.57 0.59
C GLY A 200 0.58 -1.89 1.71
N ILE A 201 -0.59 -2.42 2.08
CA ILE A 201 -1.42 -1.91 3.18
C ILE A 201 -1.61 -3.00 4.24
N VAL A 202 -2.08 -4.18 3.82
CA VAL A 202 -2.37 -5.32 4.70
C VAL A 202 -1.69 -6.59 4.20
N GLY A 203 -1.03 -7.34 5.07
CA GLY A 203 -0.44 -8.64 4.70
C GLY A 203 -1.50 -9.70 4.39
N SER A 204 -2.38 -9.99 5.36
CA SER A 204 -3.51 -10.91 5.24
C SER A 204 -4.78 -10.27 5.77
N ASN A 205 -5.83 -10.19 4.93
CA ASN A 205 -7.15 -9.70 5.27
C ASN A 205 -8.11 -10.87 5.50
N TYR A 206 -8.48 -11.12 6.76
CA TYR A 206 -9.28 -12.27 7.18
C TYR A 206 -10.80 -12.02 7.03
N ARG A 207 -11.60 -12.96 7.53
CA ARG A 207 -13.05 -13.06 7.23
C ARG A 207 -13.89 -11.88 7.71
N GLN A 208 -13.46 -11.16 8.74
CA GLN A 208 -14.10 -9.90 9.18
C GLN A 208 -13.35 -8.66 8.68
N GLY A 209 -12.22 -8.88 7.98
CA GLY A 209 -11.35 -7.84 7.49
C GLY A 209 -11.97 -7.05 6.33
N THR A 210 -11.87 -5.73 6.38
CA THR A 210 -12.22 -4.83 5.27
C THR A 210 -11.08 -3.86 5.03
N VAL A 211 -10.64 -3.75 3.77
CA VAL A 211 -9.67 -2.75 3.33
C VAL A 211 -10.35 -1.85 2.30
N LYS A 212 -10.49 -0.56 2.62
CA LYS A 212 -11.18 0.39 1.73
C LYS A 212 -10.56 1.77 1.67
N HIS A 213 -10.70 2.46 0.54
CA HIS A 213 -10.14 3.80 0.33
C HIS A 213 -8.62 3.89 0.56
N CYS A 214 -7.88 2.81 0.35
CA CYS A 214 -6.45 2.76 0.65
C CYS A 214 -5.59 2.89 -0.61
N THR A 215 -4.45 3.58 -0.47
CA THR A 215 -3.51 3.79 -1.59
C THR A 215 -2.10 3.36 -1.21
N ASN A 216 -1.49 2.49 -2.01
CA ASN A 216 -0.08 2.14 -1.90
C ASN A 216 0.76 2.86 -2.97
N TYR A 217 1.77 3.61 -2.54
CA TYR A 217 2.88 4.12 -3.36
C TYR A 217 4.20 3.40 -3.07
N GLY A 218 4.26 2.67 -1.95
CA GLY A 218 5.44 1.97 -1.49
C GLY A 218 5.86 0.81 -2.40
N TYR A 219 7.16 0.60 -2.52
CA TYR A 219 7.70 -0.58 -3.21
C TYR A 219 7.45 -1.84 -2.38
N ILE A 220 6.92 -2.88 -3.02
CA ILE A 220 6.59 -4.16 -2.40
C ILE A 220 7.53 -5.24 -2.94
N LEU A 221 8.22 -5.94 -2.03
CA LEU A 221 9.16 -7.00 -2.39
C LEU A 221 8.90 -8.27 -1.58
N ALA A 222 8.63 -9.38 -2.26
CA ALA A 222 8.57 -10.70 -1.63
C ALA A 222 9.76 -11.59 -2.02
N GLY A 223 10.45 -12.03 -0.98
CA GLY A 223 11.26 -13.23 -1.00
C GLY A 223 12.78 -13.07 -1.06
N ASN A 224 13.45 -14.21 -0.88
CA ASN A 224 14.90 -14.32 -0.95
C ASN A 224 15.32 -15.56 -1.78
N GLU A 225 16.61 -15.64 -2.14
CA GLU A 225 17.17 -16.73 -2.97
C GLU A 225 16.97 -18.15 -2.40
N SER A 226 16.67 -18.29 -1.11
CA SER A 226 16.58 -19.59 -0.39
C SER A 226 15.17 -20.02 -0.02
N ALA A 227 14.14 -19.23 -0.34
CA ALA A 227 12.79 -19.43 0.14
C ALA A 227 11.83 -19.86 -0.98
N ASN A 228 10.71 -20.50 -0.64
CA ASN A 228 9.70 -20.99 -1.58
C ASN A 228 8.31 -20.45 -1.21
N GLY A 229 7.48 -20.10 -2.19
CA GLY A 229 6.06 -19.77 -1.98
C GLY A 229 5.80 -18.34 -1.52
N MET A 230 6.56 -17.37 -2.06
CA MET A 230 6.56 -15.98 -1.62
C MET A 230 5.84 -15.08 -2.61
N SER A 231 4.95 -14.27 -2.07
CA SER A 231 3.89 -13.68 -2.86
C SER A 231 3.57 -12.25 -2.41
N ALA A 232 3.35 -11.35 -3.36
CA ALA A 232 3.21 -9.92 -3.10
C ALA A 232 1.97 -9.30 -3.76
N GLY A 233 1.15 -8.64 -2.96
CA GLY A 233 0.04 -7.81 -3.41
C GLY A 233 0.36 -6.33 -3.29
N GLY A 234 -0.03 -5.53 -4.28
CA GLY A 234 0.16 -4.07 -4.21
C GLY A 234 -0.60 -3.41 -3.06
N VAL A 235 -1.75 -3.95 -2.68
CA VAL A 235 -2.56 -3.48 -1.53
C VAL A 235 -2.64 -4.54 -0.45
N VAL A 236 -3.08 -5.76 -0.81
CA VAL A 236 -3.28 -6.87 0.13
C VAL A 236 -2.53 -8.12 -0.34
N GLY A 237 -1.76 -8.76 0.55
CA GLY A 237 -1.10 -10.04 0.21
C GLY A 237 -2.13 -11.15 0.00
N SER A 238 -2.83 -11.57 1.06
CA SER A 238 -3.92 -12.56 1.00
C SER A 238 -5.27 -11.97 1.44
N ASN A 239 -6.35 -12.28 0.73
CA ASN A 239 -7.69 -11.78 1.02
C ASN A 239 -8.73 -12.90 1.17
N TYR A 240 -9.54 -12.81 2.23
CA TYR A 240 -10.69 -13.66 2.51
C TYR A 240 -12.03 -12.92 2.47
N ASN A 241 -12.03 -11.59 2.36
CA ASN A 241 -13.24 -10.78 2.47
C ASN A 241 -13.18 -9.54 1.54
N MET A 242 -13.33 -8.32 2.03
CA MET A 242 -13.53 -7.13 1.18
C MET A 242 -12.24 -6.33 0.96
N VAL A 243 -11.94 -6.05 -0.31
CA VAL A 243 -11.01 -5.00 -0.76
C VAL A 243 -11.73 -4.12 -1.76
N GLU A 244 -12.02 -2.87 -1.41
CA GLU A 244 -12.80 -1.98 -2.27
C GLU A 244 -12.18 -0.60 -2.38
N GLU A 245 -12.30 0.03 -3.55
CA GLU A 245 -11.87 1.42 -3.73
C GLU A 245 -10.41 1.63 -3.30
N CYS A 246 -9.55 0.70 -3.71
CA CYS A 246 -8.13 0.73 -3.39
C CYS A 246 -7.28 0.91 -4.66
N ALA A 247 -6.11 1.52 -4.47
CA ALA A 247 -5.19 1.78 -5.56
C ALA A 247 -3.77 1.39 -5.23
N ASN A 248 -3.07 0.92 -6.26
CA ASN A 248 -1.64 0.65 -6.19
C ASN A 248 -0.89 1.42 -7.27
N TYR A 249 0.04 2.28 -6.85
CA TYR A 249 1.07 2.91 -7.68
C TYR A 249 2.46 2.31 -7.44
N GLY A 250 2.64 1.66 -6.28
CA GLY A 250 3.90 1.02 -5.90
C GLY A 250 4.24 -0.18 -6.77
N ASN A 251 5.51 -0.32 -7.15
CA ASN A 251 5.95 -1.51 -7.87
C ASN A 251 5.86 -2.74 -6.97
N VAL A 252 5.48 -3.87 -7.55
CA VAL A 252 5.34 -5.17 -6.88
C VAL A 252 6.32 -6.13 -7.52
N GLU A 253 7.25 -6.66 -6.73
CA GLU A 253 8.28 -7.59 -7.20
C GLU A 253 8.33 -8.83 -6.32
N THR A 254 8.43 -9.99 -6.96
CA THR A 254 8.63 -11.27 -6.27
C THR A 254 9.78 -12.04 -6.87
N MET A 255 10.45 -12.82 -6.02
CA MET A 255 11.56 -13.68 -6.46
C MET A 255 11.12 -15.08 -6.90
N THR A 256 9.94 -15.56 -6.49
CA THR A 256 9.53 -16.97 -6.70
C THR A 256 8.12 -17.15 -7.26
N THR A 257 7.06 -16.92 -6.48
CA THR A 257 5.70 -17.30 -6.88
C THR A 257 4.91 -16.14 -7.48
N GLY A 258 3.85 -15.67 -6.84
CA GLY A 258 2.83 -14.82 -7.49
C GLY A 258 2.91 -13.35 -7.12
N ALA A 259 2.40 -12.50 -8.00
CA ALA A 259 2.23 -11.08 -7.71
C ALA A 259 0.90 -10.57 -8.26
N GLY A 260 0.20 -9.79 -7.44
CA GLY A 260 -1.03 -9.12 -7.83
C GLY A 260 -0.93 -7.62 -7.67
N GLY A 261 -1.41 -6.85 -8.65
CA GLY A 261 -1.40 -5.40 -8.56
C GLY A 261 -2.25 -4.85 -7.40
N ILE A 262 -3.32 -5.55 -7.01
CA ILE A 262 -4.15 -5.22 -5.85
C ILE A 262 -4.05 -6.30 -4.78
N VAL A 263 -4.47 -7.52 -5.11
CA VAL A 263 -4.42 -8.68 -4.21
C VAL A 263 -3.54 -9.74 -4.83
N GLU A 264 -2.61 -10.33 -4.09
CA GLU A 264 -1.93 -11.51 -4.60
C GLU A 264 -2.83 -12.74 -4.53
N LEU A 265 -3.21 -13.20 -3.34
CA LEU A 265 -3.96 -14.44 -3.16
C LEU A 265 -5.40 -14.18 -2.73
N MET A 266 -6.34 -14.50 -3.61
CA MET A 266 -7.78 -14.52 -3.33
C MET A 266 -8.23 -15.89 -2.81
N GLU A 267 -8.58 -15.93 -1.53
CA GLU A 267 -9.14 -17.10 -0.86
C GLU A 267 -10.66 -17.04 -0.74
N GLY A 268 -11.22 -15.84 -0.82
CA GLY A 268 -12.65 -15.56 -0.78
C GLY A 268 -12.93 -14.07 -0.77
N GLY A 269 -14.20 -13.71 -0.88
CA GLY A 269 -14.68 -12.33 -0.79
C GLY A 269 -14.64 -11.58 -2.13
N THR A 270 -14.56 -10.26 -2.03
CA THR A 270 -14.78 -9.34 -3.16
C THR A 270 -13.62 -8.36 -3.30
N VAL A 271 -13.17 -8.17 -4.54
CA VAL A 271 -12.26 -7.08 -4.94
C VAL A 271 -12.98 -6.21 -5.96
N ARG A 272 -13.26 -4.96 -5.63
CA ARG A 272 -14.04 -4.08 -6.52
C ARG A 272 -13.59 -2.64 -6.53
N ASN A 273 -13.85 -1.95 -7.64
CA ASN A 273 -13.55 -0.52 -7.76
C ASN A 273 -12.07 -0.22 -7.49
N CYS A 274 -11.15 -1.11 -7.89
CA CYS A 274 -9.73 -0.97 -7.60
C CYS A 274 -8.91 -0.76 -8.87
N PHE A 275 -7.73 -0.15 -8.74
CA PHE A 275 -6.82 -0.04 -9.88
C PHE A 275 -5.34 -0.18 -9.57
N ASN A 276 -4.61 -0.75 -10.54
CA ASN A 276 -3.16 -0.86 -10.50
C ASN A 276 -2.50 0.01 -11.56
N ARG A 277 -1.52 0.80 -11.14
CA ARG A 277 -0.55 1.56 -11.95
C ARG A 277 0.89 1.13 -11.72
N GLY A 278 1.16 0.40 -10.63
CA GLY A 278 2.47 -0.12 -10.30
C GLY A 278 2.92 -1.22 -11.27
N ALA A 279 4.24 -1.29 -11.52
CA ALA A 279 4.81 -2.38 -12.31
C ALA A 279 4.81 -3.69 -11.51
N ILE A 280 4.48 -4.79 -12.18
CA ILE A 280 4.44 -6.14 -11.60
C ILE A 280 5.54 -6.99 -12.22
N LYS A 281 6.43 -7.53 -11.37
CA LYS A 281 7.58 -8.33 -11.77
C LYS A 281 7.67 -9.60 -10.93
N GLY A 282 7.99 -10.71 -11.57
CA GLY A 282 8.22 -11.98 -10.92
C GLY A 282 8.30 -13.10 -11.94
N PRO A 283 8.58 -14.34 -11.51
CA PRO A 283 8.81 -15.47 -12.41
C PRO A 283 7.51 -16.14 -12.87
N GLU A 284 6.45 -16.12 -12.05
CA GLU A 284 5.18 -16.77 -12.37
C GLU A 284 3.96 -16.07 -11.75
N ARG A 285 2.75 -16.46 -12.19
CA ARG A 285 1.44 -16.10 -11.61
C ARG A 285 1.28 -14.60 -11.35
N LEU A 286 1.54 -13.81 -12.39
CA LEU A 286 1.41 -12.36 -12.33
C LEU A 286 0.04 -11.92 -12.84
N GLY A 287 -0.69 -11.15 -12.07
CA GLY A 287 -1.95 -10.56 -12.49
C GLY A 287 -2.01 -9.06 -12.21
N GLY A 288 -2.47 -8.29 -13.20
CA GLY A 288 -2.63 -6.84 -13.05
C GLY A 288 -3.53 -6.43 -11.89
N ILE A 289 -4.49 -7.28 -11.50
CA ILE A 289 -5.34 -7.08 -10.32
C ILE A 289 -5.11 -8.19 -9.29
N ILE A 290 -5.24 -9.46 -9.71
CA ILE A 290 -5.16 -10.65 -8.85
C ILE A 290 -4.02 -11.57 -9.29
N GLY A 291 -3.08 -11.90 -8.40
CA GLY A 291 -2.04 -12.87 -8.71
C GLY A 291 -2.60 -14.29 -8.88
N GLU A 292 -3.19 -14.82 -7.81
CA GLU A 292 -3.73 -16.17 -7.71
C GLU A 292 -5.12 -16.16 -7.05
N ALA A 293 -6.05 -16.95 -7.57
CA ALA A 293 -7.37 -17.16 -6.99
C ALA A 293 -7.58 -18.65 -6.72
N LEU A 294 -7.67 -19.01 -5.44
CA LEU A 294 -7.83 -20.40 -4.97
C LEU A 294 -9.18 -20.69 -4.34
N GLY A 295 -9.87 -19.66 -3.84
CA GLY A 295 -11.21 -19.81 -3.28
C GLY A 295 -11.30 -20.86 -2.16
N ARG A 296 -10.29 -21.02 -1.31
CA ARG A 296 -10.35 -22.02 -0.21
C ARG A 296 -11.25 -21.57 0.94
N GLY A 297 -11.44 -20.26 1.08
CA GLY A 297 -12.24 -19.62 2.13
C GLY A 297 -13.68 -19.31 1.74
N GLY A 298 -13.98 -19.16 0.45
CA GLY A 298 -15.32 -18.87 -0.09
C GLY A 298 -15.31 -18.51 -1.57
N ASN A 299 -16.44 -18.01 -2.07
CA ASN A 299 -16.53 -17.46 -3.43
C ASN A 299 -15.61 -16.25 -3.58
N CYS A 300 -15.07 -16.06 -4.78
CA CYS A 300 -14.25 -14.91 -5.14
C CYS A 300 -14.95 -14.10 -6.23
N GLU A 301 -15.10 -12.80 -6.02
CA GLU A 301 -15.73 -11.87 -6.96
C GLU A 301 -14.80 -10.71 -7.25
N ILE A 302 -14.53 -10.45 -8.53
CA ILE A 302 -13.69 -9.34 -8.98
C ILE A 302 -14.43 -8.56 -10.04
N TYR A 303 -14.65 -7.26 -9.81
CA TYR A 303 -15.34 -6.43 -10.79
C TYR A 303 -15.03 -4.94 -10.71
N ASN A 304 -15.27 -4.25 -11.83
CA ASN A 304 -15.06 -2.81 -11.96
C ASN A 304 -13.65 -2.37 -11.56
N CYS A 305 -12.65 -3.13 -12.00
CA CYS A 305 -11.24 -2.88 -11.72
C CYS A 305 -10.47 -2.64 -13.01
N TYR A 306 -9.38 -1.87 -12.95
CA TYR A 306 -8.51 -1.69 -14.11
C TYR A 306 -7.02 -1.81 -13.81
N ASN A 307 -6.29 -2.40 -14.76
CA ASN A 307 -4.83 -2.40 -14.78
C ASN A 307 -4.29 -1.46 -15.86
N ALA A 308 -3.41 -0.54 -15.45
CA ALA A 308 -2.59 0.28 -16.31
C ALA A 308 -1.13 0.32 -15.78
N GLY A 309 -0.71 -0.74 -15.10
CA GLY A 309 0.68 -1.03 -14.74
C GLY A 309 1.29 -2.08 -15.67
N THR A 310 2.60 -2.00 -15.90
CA THR A 310 3.32 -2.99 -16.72
C THR A 310 3.40 -4.33 -16.00
N ILE A 311 3.27 -5.43 -16.73
CA ILE A 311 3.43 -6.79 -16.21
C ILE A 311 4.59 -7.44 -16.95
N ASN A 312 5.46 -8.14 -16.23
CA ASN A 312 6.50 -8.96 -16.86
C ASN A 312 5.86 -10.07 -17.71
N ALA A 313 5.84 -9.89 -19.03
CA ALA A 313 5.19 -10.80 -19.98
C ALA A 313 5.92 -12.14 -20.13
N ASP A 314 7.19 -12.23 -19.72
CA ASP A 314 7.99 -13.46 -19.79
C ASP A 314 7.71 -14.41 -18.61
N ALA A 315 6.89 -14.00 -17.65
CA ALA A 315 6.53 -14.83 -16.51
C ALA A 315 5.60 -15.98 -16.90
N ILE A 316 5.73 -17.11 -16.22
CA ILE A 316 4.84 -18.26 -16.37
C ILE A 316 3.46 -17.85 -15.83
N ASN A 317 2.41 -17.94 -16.64
CA ASN A 317 1.05 -17.53 -16.23
C ASN A 317 0.93 -16.02 -15.88
N ALA A 318 1.36 -15.15 -16.78
CA ALA A 318 1.03 -13.72 -16.73
C ALA A 318 -0.34 -13.45 -17.36
N GLY A 319 -1.21 -12.76 -16.64
CA GLY A 319 -2.49 -12.26 -17.16
C GLY A 319 -2.71 -10.79 -16.85
N ALA A 320 -3.39 -10.09 -17.74
CA ALA A 320 -3.69 -8.67 -17.58
C ALA A 320 -4.49 -8.37 -16.31
N ILE A 321 -5.31 -9.33 -15.86
CA ILE A 321 -6.15 -9.23 -14.67
C ILE A 321 -5.80 -10.32 -13.67
N LEU A 322 -5.75 -11.59 -14.11
CA LEU A 322 -5.54 -12.76 -13.25
C LEU A 322 -4.32 -13.58 -13.71
N GLY A 323 -3.38 -13.88 -12.80
CA GLY A 323 -2.26 -14.78 -13.10
C GLY A 323 -2.68 -16.25 -13.12
N LEU A 324 -3.23 -16.76 -12.01
CA LEU A 324 -3.68 -18.15 -11.87
C LEU A 324 -5.08 -18.23 -11.23
N GLY A 325 -6.00 -18.97 -11.84
CA GLY A 325 -7.27 -19.38 -11.22
C GLY A 325 -7.34 -20.89 -11.08
N MET A 326 -7.36 -21.42 -9.85
CA MET A 326 -7.41 -22.87 -9.61
C MET A 326 -8.20 -23.22 -8.35
N PHE A 327 -9.41 -23.75 -8.53
CA PHE A 327 -10.27 -24.10 -7.40
C PHE A 327 -10.30 -25.60 -7.21
N ILE A 328 -10.00 -26.03 -5.98
CA ILE A 328 -10.11 -27.42 -5.52
C ILE A 328 -11.34 -27.63 -4.61
N SER A 329 -12.17 -26.59 -4.48
CA SER A 329 -13.41 -26.56 -3.71
C SER A 329 -14.58 -26.17 -4.64
N SER A 330 -15.82 -26.45 -4.23
CA SER A 330 -17.03 -26.12 -5.00
C SER A 330 -17.43 -24.63 -4.93
N ASN A 331 -16.46 -23.74 -4.76
CA ASN A 331 -16.67 -22.30 -4.73
C ASN A 331 -16.68 -21.72 -6.16
N LYS A 332 -17.20 -20.50 -6.30
CA LYS A 332 -17.29 -19.78 -7.58
C LYS A 332 -16.18 -18.72 -7.68
N LEU A 333 -15.56 -18.61 -8.85
CA LEU A 333 -14.79 -17.44 -9.25
C LEU A 333 -15.62 -16.65 -10.27
N THR A 334 -15.93 -15.40 -9.97
CA THR A 334 -16.59 -14.48 -10.91
C THR A 334 -15.65 -13.31 -11.20
N ILE A 335 -15.33 -13.09 -12.47
CA ILE A 335 -14.64 -11.89 -12.92
C ILE A 335 -15.45 -11.27 -14.05
N LYS A 336 -15.76 -9.98 -13.93
CA LYS A 336 -16.55 -9.21 -14.91
C LYS A 336 -16.19 -7.74 -14.86
N ASP A 337 -16.55 -6.97 -15.87
CA ASP A 337 -16.36 -5.51 -15.88
C ASP A 337 -14.91 -5.08 -15.54
N VAL A 338 -13.91 -5.79 -16.10
CA VAL A 338 -12.49 -5.51 -15.81
C VAL A 338 -11.77 -5.01 -17.05
N TYR A 339 -10.79 -4.14 -16.83
CA TYR A 339 -10.16 -3.38 -17.91
C TYR A 339 -8.64 -3.46 -17.84
N ASN A 340 -7.98 -3.51 -18.99
CA ASN A 340 -6.53 -3.43 -19.08
C ASN A 340 -6.09 -2.47 -20.17
N ASN A 341 -5.01 -1.73 -19.91
CA ASN A 341 -4.37 -0.90 -20.91
C ASN A 341 -3.60 -1.76 -21.94
N SER A 342 -4.09 -1.80 -23.17
CA SER A 342 -3.51 -2.56 -24.29
C SER A 342 -2.20 -1.98 -24.82
N ASP A 343 -1.92 -0.69 -24.61
CA ASP A 343 -0.65 -0.07 -24.98
C ASP A 343 0.48 -0.45 -23.99
N ILE A 344 0.11 -0.88 -22.78
CA ILE A 344 1.04 -1.23 -21.69
C ILE A 344 1.27 -2.73 -21.61
N PHE A 345 0.20 -3.53 -21.75
CA PHE A 345 0.29 -4.99 -21.72
C PHE A 345 -0.66 -5.59 -22.76
N SER A 346 -0.11 -6.41 -23.65
CA SER A 346 -0.83 -7.02 -24.78
C SER A 346 -0.98 -8.54 -24.68
N GLY A 347 -0.71 -9.12 -23.50
CA GLY A 347 -0.93 -10.55 -23.24
C GLY A 347 -2.41 -10.90 -23.04
N SER A 348 -2.70 -12.11 -22.59
CA SER A 348 -4.07 -12.57 -22.29
C SER A 348 -4.65 -11.88 -21.05
N SER A 349 -5.99 -11.81 -20.92
CA SER A 349 -6.64 -11.34 -19.69
C SER A 349 -6.27 -12.18 -18.46
N TRP A 350 -6.11 -13.49 -18.69
CA TRP A 350 -5.87 -14.51 -17.69
C TRP A 350 -4.61 -15.28 -18.08
N GLY A 351 -3.76 -15.61 -17.10
CA GLY A 351 -2.68 -16.55 -17.29
C GLY A 351 -3.23 -17.98 -17.41
N SER A 352 -3.05 -18.80 -16.36
CA SER A 352 -3.59 -20.16 -16.34
C SER A 352 -4.89 -20.22 -15.56
N VAL A 353 -5.89 -20.88 -16.10
CA VAL A 353 -7.16 -21.14 -15.41
C VAL A 353 -7.47 -22.63 -15.51
N ALA A 354 -7.49 -23.31 -14.37
CA ALA A 354 -7.75 -24.73 -14.27
C ALA A 354 -8.91 -24.98 -13.32
N ASP A 355 -10.05 -25.36 -13.88
CA ASP A 355 -11.22 -25.74 -13.11
C ASP A 355 -11.19 -27.25 -12.83
N PHE A 356 -10.93 -27.62 -11.59
CA PHE A 356 -10.97 -29.01 -11.15
C PHE A 356 -12.29 -29.35 -10.44
N MET A 357 -12.86 -28.41 -9.69
CA MET A 357 -14.04 -28.62 -8.84
C MET A 357 -14.92 -27.37 -8.64
N GLY A 358 -14.53 -26.22 -9.21
CA GLY A 358 -15.19 -24.93 -9.02
C GLY A 358 -16.21 -24.61 -10.11
N ASN A 359 -16.71 -23.37 -10.12
CA ASN A 359 -17.49 -22.81 -11.22
C ASN A 359 -16.91 -21.45 -11.60
N PHE A 360 -16.33 -21.34 -12.80
CA PHE A 360 -15.65 -20.14 -13.26
C PHE A 360 -16.49 -19.35 -14.26
N ASP A 361 -16.80 -18.12 -13.89
CA ASP A 361 -17.56 -17.15 -14.68
C ASP A 361 -16.64 -15.96 -14.98
N LEU A 362 -15.78 -16.14 -16.00
CA LEU A 362 -14.77 -15.18 -16.41
C LEU A 362 -15.25 -14.49 -17.68
N THR A 363 -15.84 -13.31 -17.53
CA THR A 363 -16.47 -12.55 -18.61
C THR A 363 -15.95 -11.11 -18.63
N GLU A 364 -16.24 -10.40 -19.72
CA GLU A 364 -16.14 -8.92 -19.78
C GLU A 364 -14.78 -8.31 -19.40
N ALA A 365 -13.69 -9.02 -19.69
CA ALA A 365 -12.34 -8.46 -19.66
C ALA A 365 -12.03 -7.71 -20.95
N THR A 366 -11.95 -6.39 -20.86
CA THR A 366 -11.79 -5.49 -22.01
C THR A 366 -10.40 -4.88 -22.06
N PHE A 367 -9.75 -4.99 -23.21
CA PHE A 367 -8.51 -4.28 -23.51
C PHE A 367 -8.87 -2.92 -24.12
N MET A 368 -8.36 -1.86 -23.52
CA MET A 368 -8.59 -0.48 -23.93
C MET A 368 -7.24 0.22 -24.11
N THR A 369 -7.12 1.08 -25.10
CA THR A 369 -5.93 1.93 -25.25
C THR A 369 -5.82 2.92 -24.11
N THR A 370 -4.64 3.53 -23.96
CA THR A 370 -4.40 4.62 -23.00
C THR A 370 -5.41 5.75 -23.17
N ASP A 371 -5.68 6.16 -24.41
CA ASP A 371 -6.59 7.26 -24.70
C ASP A 371 -8.03 6.90 -24.35
N GLU A 372 -8.48 5.68 -24.64
CA GLU A 372 -9.82 5.20 -24.25
C GLU A 372 -9.99 5.12 -22.73
N MET A 373 -8.96 4.68 -22.00
CA MET A 373 -9.00 4.64 -20.54
C MET A 373 -8.96 6.04 -19.90
N LYS A 374 -8.47 7.08 -20.59
CA LYS A 374 -8.46 8.46 -20.08
C LYS A 374 -9.70 9.26 -20.47
N ALA A 375 -10.58 8.69 -21.29
CA ALA A 375 -11.78 9.37 -21.76
C ALA A 375 -12.87 9.43 -20.68
N ASP A 376 -13.67 10.50 -20.70
CA ASP A 376 -14.83 10.69 -19.81
C ASP A 376 -15.86 9.55 -19.91
N ASP A 377 -15.99 8.94 -21.10
CA ASP A 377 -16.86 7.78 -21.33
C ASP A 377 -16.45 6.58 -20.47
N PHE A 378 -15.14 6.40 -20.22
CA PHE A 378 -14.66 5.32 -19.36
C PHE A 378 -14.99 5.59 -17.89
N VAL A 379 -14.87 6.84 -17.41
CA VAL A 379 -15.32 7.24 -16.07
C VAL A 379 -16.82 6.99 -15.89
N THR A 380 -17.61 7.35 -16.91
CA THR A 380 -19.07 7.11 -16.91
C THR A 380 -19.39 5.61 -16.83
N LYS A 381 -18.68 4.81 -17.62
CA LYS A 381 -18.81 3.35 -17.62
C LYS A 381 -18.48 2.75 -16.25
N LEU A 382 -17.34 3.13 -15.66
CA LEU A 382 -16.92 2.66 -14.34
C LEU A 382 -17.95 3.00 -13.24
N ASN A 383 -18.55 4.20 -13.28
CA ASN A 383 -19.61 4.55 -12.32
C ASN A 383 -20.91 3.76 -12.53
N SER A 384 -21.28 3.45 -13.77
CA SER A 384 -22.48 2.64 -14.04
C SER A 384 -22.39 1.19 -13.55
N LEU A 385 -21.16 0.72 -13.25
CA LEU A 385 -20.83 -0.65 -12.85
C LEU A 385 -20.24 -0.74 -11.44
N SER A 386 -20.21 0.38 -10.69
CA SER A 386 -19.55 0.47 -9.39
C SER A 386 -20.23 -0.35 -8.29
N GLY A 387 -21.52 -0.65 -8.47
CA GLY A 387 -22.36 -1.21 -7.43
C GLY A 387 -22.70 -0.22 -6.30
N SER A 388 -22.51 1.09 -6.52
CA SER A 388 -22.84 2.18 -5.60
C SER A 388 -23.83 3.16 -6.25
N GLU A 389 -24.69 3.77 -5.44
CA GLU A 389 -25.51 4.92 -5.85
C GLU A 389 -24.70 6.23 -5.87
N GLU A 390 -23.57 6.24 -5.15
CA GLU A 390 -22.65 7.37 -5.10
C GLU A 390 -21.62 7.30 -6.24
N THR A 391 -21.04 8.45 -6.58
CA THR A 391 -19.95 8.52 -7.56
C THR A 391 -18.67 7.98 -6.94
N VAL A 392 -18.21 6.84 -7.43
CA VAL A 392 -16.97 6.18 -6.96
C VAL A 392 -15.77 6.62 -7.78
N TRP A 393 -15.95 6.80 -9.09
CA TRP A 393 -14.89 7.14 -10.03
C TRP A 393 -15.03 8.56 -10.53
N MET A 394 -13.91 9.27 -10.69
CA MET A 394 -13.89 10.64 -11.21
C MET A 394 -12.83 10.79 -12.28
N ALA A 395 -13.04 11.77 -13.16
CA ALA A 395 -12.02 12.20 -14.11
C ALA A 395 -10.86 12.85 -13.37
N ASP A 396 -9.64 12.61 -13.82
CA ASP A 396 -8.44 13.14 -13.17
C ASP A 396 -8.13 14.59 -13.57
N THR A 397 -9.00 15.50 -13.15
CA THR A 397 -8.91 16.93 -13.47
C THR A 397 -7.70 17.64 -12.84
N LYS A 398 -7.07 17.01 -11.83
CA LYS A 398 -5.92 17.52 -11.08
C LYS A 398 -4.61 16.79 -11.42
N ASN A 399 -4.62 15.88 -12.39
CA ASN A 399 -3.46 15.08 -12.80
C ASN A 399 -2.79 14.31 -11.63
N ILE A 400 -3.61 13.70 -10.76
CA ILE A 400 -3.23 12.83 -9.65
C ILE A 400 -2.79 11.46 -10.16
N ASN A 401 -3.37 10.99 -11.25
CA ASN A 401 -3.21 9.66 -11.82
C ASN A 401 -2.91 9.73 -13.33
N ASP A 402 -2.15 10.72 -13.76
CA ASP A 402 -1.73 10.95 -15.15
C ASP A 402 -2.89 10.96 -16.17
N GLY A 403 -4.06 11.45 -15.77
CA GLY A 403 -5.26 11.53 -16.61
C GLY A 403 -6.11 10.26 -16.62
N TYR A 404 -5.68 9.16 -15.99
CA TYR A 404 -6.54 7.98 -15.80
C TYR A 404 -7.57 8.24 -14.68
N PRO A 405 -8.73 7.57 -14.70
CA PRO A 405 -9.75 7.74 -13.66
C PRO A 405 -9.18 7.56 -12.26
N ILE A 406 -9.60 8.43 -11.35
CA ILE A 406 -9.26 8.35 -9.92
C ILE A 406 -10.48 7.93 -9.11
N LEU A 407 -10.24 7.49 -7.88
CA LEU A 407 -11.30 7.21 -6.93
C LEU A 407 -11.73 8.48 -6.20
N GLY A 408 -13.00 8.54 -5.80
CA GLY A 408 -13.66 9.67 -5.12
C GLY A 408 -12.81 10.33 -4.04
N TYR A 409 -12.30 9.51 -3.11
CA TYR A 409 -11.52 10.01 -1.98
C TYR A 409 -10.19 10.65 -2.39
N MET A 410 -9.65 10.31 -3.57
CA MET A 410 -8.35 10.81 -4.03
C MET A 410 -8.36 12.28 -4.39
N GLU A 411 -9.50 12.88 -4.76
CA GLU A 411 -9.57 14.33 -5.00
C GLU A 411 -9.27 15.16 -3.77
N ASN A 412 -9.49 14.57 -2.59
CA ASN A 412 -9.27 15.17 -1.29
C ASN A 412 -7.88 14.83 -0.73
N ILE A 413 -7.12 13.94 -1.40
CA ILE A 413 -5.69 13.82 -1.13
C ILE A 413 -5.07 15.14 -1.59
N SER A 414 -4.72 15.99 -0.63
CA SER A 414 -4.06 17.26 -0.89
C SER A 414 -2.81 17.02 -1.72
N THR A 415 -2.87 17.30 -3.02
CA THR A 415 -1.69 17.33 -3.89
C THR A 415 -0.89 18.63 -3.73
N GLY A 416 -1.01 19.32 -2.60
CA GLY A 416 -0.28 20.55 -2.32
C GLY A 416 -0.29 20.97 -0.84
N ILE A 417 0.83 20.69 -0.16
CA ILE A 417 1.32 21.30 1.09
C ILE A 417 0.44 21.07 2.33
N THR A 418 0.71 19.96 3.03
CA THR A 418 0.45 19.86 4.48
C THR A 418 1.63 20.49 5.24
N SER A 419 1.27 21.44 6.10
CA SER A 419 2.06 22.20 7.08
C SER A 419 3.17 23.16 6.57
N LEU A 420 2.90 24.46 6.78
CA LEU A 420 3.94 25.45 7.03
C LEU A 420 4.75 25.00 8.26
N ALA A 421 5.92 24.39 8.05
CA ALA A 421 6.89 24.21 9.12
C ALA A 421 7.42 25.59 9.53
N ALA A 422 7.25 25.97 10.80
CA ALA A 422 7.78 27.19 11.38
C ALA A 422 9.31 27.06 11.62
N GLY A 423 10.10 27.14 10.55
CA GLY A 423 11.50 27.57 10.59
C GLY A 423 11.61 29.08 10.41
N LYS A 424 12.81 29.67 10.38
CA LYS A 424 13.02 31.14 10.15
C LYS A 424 12.12 31.67 9.02
N ASP A 425 11.43 32.78 9.25
CA ASP A 425 10.71 33.47 8.19
C ASP A 425 11.71 34.23 7.32
N PHE A 426 11.83 33.82 6.05
CA PHE A 426 12.51 34.61 5.02
C PHE A 426 11.59 35.71 4.52
N ASN A 427 12.15 36.89 4.26
CA ASN A 427 11.40 37.98 3.67
C ASN A 427 11.44 37.82 2.15
N VAL A 428 10.31 37.46 1.54
CA VAL A 428 10.18 37.20 0.10
C VAL A 428 9.14 38.15 -0.48
N TYR A 429 9.57 39.03 -1.38
CA TYR A 429 8.72 40.10 -1.92
C TYR A 429 9.12 40.47 -3.36
N ALA A 430 8.31 41.31 -4.00
CA ALA A 430 8.63 41.87 -5.32
C ALA A 430 9.16 43.30 -5.19
N ALA A 431 10.27 43.61 -5.84
CA ALA A 431 10.78 44.97 -5.99
C ALA A 431 11.47 45.14 -7.35
N GLU A 432 11.26 46.28 -8.00
CA GLU A 432 11.94 46.67 -9.24
C GLU A 432 11.90 45.61 -10.38
N GLY A 433 10.79 44.88 -10.51
CA GLY A 433 10.64 43.82 -11.52
C GLY A 433 11.39 42.52 -11.20
N ALA A 434 11.80 42.33 -9.94
CA ALA A 434 12.44 41.12 -9.47
C ALA A 434 11.72 40.53 -8.27
N ILE A 435 11.88 39.21 -8.10
CA ILE A 435 11.58 38.48 -6.88
C ILE A 435 12.81 38.61 -5.99
N VAL A 436 12.64 39.17 -4.80
CA VAL A 436 13.70 39.41 -3.81
C VAL A 436 13.50 38.44 -2.65
N VAL A 437 14.60 37.81 -2.22
CA VAL A 437 14.66 36.90 -1.07
C VAL A 437 15.75 37.39 -0.12
N GLU A 438 15.38 37.80 1.09
CA GLU A 438 16.32 38.26 2.12
C GLU A 438 16.41 37.26 3.29
N GLY A 439 17.61 37.11 3.85
CA GLY A 439 17.85 36.27 5.02
C GLY A 439 17.94 34.76 4.74
N ALA A 440 18.00 34.36 3.47
CA ALA A 440 18.08 32.96 3.02
C ALA A 440 19.38 32.62 2.27
N GLU A 441 20.46 33.35 2.51
CA GLU A 441 21.72 33.19 1.78
C GLU A 441 22.23 31.73 1.81
N GLY A 442 22.32 31.12 0.62
CA GLY A 442 22.78 29.73 0.47
C GLY A 442 21.67 28.68 0.43
N GLU A 443 20.44 29.02 0.81
CA GLU A 443 19.27 28.11 0.78
C GLU A 443 18.86 27.75 -0.66
N PRO A 444 18.36 26.54 -0.92
CA PRO A 444 17.81 26.19 -2.23
C PRO A 444 16.54 27.00 -2.50
N MET A 445 16.42 27.52 -3.72
CA MET A 445 15.31 28.35 -4.18
C MET A 445 14.80 27.86 -5.54
N GLN A 446 13.49 27.79 -5.68
CA GLN A 446 12.80 27.50 -6.94
C GLN A 446 11.68 28.51 -7.16
N VAL A 447 11.46 28.94 -8.40
CA VAL A 447 10.35 29.85 -8.75
C VAL A 447 9.50 29.18 -9.82
N TYR A 448 8.19 29.23 -9.61
CA TYR A 448 7.19 28.69 -10.51
C TYR A 448 6.21 29.77 -10.93
N THR A 449 5.75 29.69 -12.17
CA THR A 449 4.53 30.39 -12.59
C THR A 449 3.31 29.74 -11.92
N VAL A 450 2.17 30.45 -11.91
CA VAL A 450 0.89 29.88 -11.46
C VAL A 450 0.42 28.65 -12.23
N GLY A 451 0.90 28.45 -13.47
CA GLY A 451 0.62 27.25 -14.27
C GLY A 451 1.54 26.07 -13.95
N GLY A 452 2.35 26.14 -12.90
CA GLY A 452 3.26 25.06 -12.48
C GLY A 452 4.60 25.01 -13.24
N GLN A 453 4.80 25.84 -14.26
CA GLN A 453 6.08 25.89 -14.98
C GLN A 453 7.16 26.51 -14.10
N MET A 454 8.26 25.78 -13.88
CA MET A 454 9.45 26.27 -13.19
C MET A 454 10.23 27.25 -14.09
N VAL A 455 10.54 28.43 -13.55
CA VAL A 455 11.26 29.51 -14.25
C VAL A 455 12.61 29.84 -13.63
N TYR A 456 12.88 29.33 -12.41
CA TYR A 456 14.18 29.43 -11.77
C TYR A 456 14.42 28.25 -10.82
N SER A 457 15.66 27.78 -10.74
CA SER A 457 16.14 26.80 -9.76
C SER A 457 17.60 27.12 -9.44
N GLY A 458 17.94 27.26 -8.16
CA GLY A 458 19.29 27.63 -7.74
C GLY A 458 19.36 27.92 -6.25
N LYS A 459 20.36 28.69 -5.82
CA LYS A 459 20.41 29.24 -4.46
C LYS A 459 19.57 30.52 -4.38
N ALA A 460 19.11 30.85 -3.17
CA ALA A 460 18.34 32.06 -2.91
C ALA A 460 19.12 33.32 -3.32
N ALA A 461 18.53 34.09 -4.22
CA ALA A 461 19.06 35.33 -4.77
C ALA A 461 17.90 36.16 -5.34
N SER A 462 18.15 37.44 -5.62
CA SER A 462 17.19 38.25 -6.37
C SER A 462 17.11 37.77 -7.82
N VAL A 463 15.90 37.44 -8.28
CA VAL A 463 15.66 36.90 -9.63
C VAL A 463 14.77 37.87 -10.41
N SER A 464 15.30 38.46 -11.48
CA SER A 464 14.51 39.26 -12.41
C SER A 464 13.41 38.42 -13.05
N SER A 465 12.19 38.96 -13.10
CA SER A 465 11.05 38.27 -13.68
C SER A 465 10.16 39.23 -14.46
N LYS A 466 9.26 38.68 -15.29
CA LYS A 466 8.20 39.48 -15.91
C LYS A 466 7.14 39.83 -14.87
N ALA A 467 6.28 40.80 -15.17
CA ALA A 467 5.08 41.04 -14.38
C ALA A 467 4.21 39.77 -14.37
N GLY A 468 3.75 39.37 -13.19
CA GLY A 468 3.05 38.11 -13.02
C GLY A 468 2.95 37.66 -11.57
N LEU A 469 2.15 36.62 -11.37
CA LEU A 469 2.01 35.93 -10.09
C LEU A 469 2.90 34.68 -10.09
N TYR A 470 3.72 34.54 -9.05
CA TYR A 470 4.70 33.47 -8.89
C TYR A 470 4.55 32.77 -7.55
N VAL A 471 4.91 31.49 -7.53
CA VAL A 471 5.16 30.71 -6.32
C VAL A 471 6.66 30.58 -6.16
N VAL A 472 7.18 31.05 -5.03
CA VAL A 472 8.62 31.04 -4.73
C VAL A 472 8.84 30.07 -3.58
N ARG A 473 9.64 29.03 -3.81
CA ARG A 473 10.07 28.09 -2.78
C ARG A 473 11.46 28.46 -2.31
N VAL A 474 11.68 28.51 -0.99
CA VAL A 474 12.99 28.74 -0.36
C VAL A 474 13.12 27.76 0.80
N GLY A 475 14.10 26.86 0.74
CA GLY A 475 14.15 25.70 1.63
C GLY A 475 12.86 24.88 1.56
N ASN A 476 12.26 24.59 2.72
CA ASN A 476 11.00 23.86 2.84
C ASN A 476 9.75 24.77 2.85
N LYS A 477 9.87 26.07 2.58
CA LYS A 477 8.76 27.04 2.60
C LYS A 477 8.36 27.50 1.20
N ALA A 478 7.12 27.97 1.06
CA ALA A 478 6.57 28.54 -0.17
C ALA A 478 5.93 29.90 0.08
N TYR A 479 6.12 30.82 -0.87
CA TYR A 479 5.68 32.21 -0.82
C TYR A 479 4.95 32.59 -2.10
N LYS A 480 3.92 33.43 -1.96
CA LYS A 480 3.18 34.01 -3.09
C LYS A 480 3.73 35.40 -3.38
N VAL A 481 4.25 35.62 -4.59
CA VAL A 481 4.84 36.92 -4.98
C VAL A 481 4.17 37.45 -6.23
N VAL A 482 3.69 38.69 -6.16
CA VAL A 482 3.13 39.41 -7.31
C VAL A 482 4.14 40.45 -7.76
N VAL A 483 4.76 40.23 -8.92
CA VAL A 483 5.64 41.19 -9.57
C VAL A 483 4.79 42.07 -10.47
N LYS A 484 4.80 43.39 -10.21
CA LYS A 484 4.01 44.38 -10.95
C LYS A 484 4.75 44.93 -12.15
#